data_AF-T1BIG7-F1
#
_entry.id   AF-T1BIG7-F1
#
_cell.length_a   1.000
_cell.length_b   1.000
_cell.length_c   1.000
_cell.angle_alpha   90.00
_cell.angle_beta   90.00
_cell.angle_gamma   90.00
#
_symmetry.space_group_name_H-M   'P 1'
#
loop_
_entity.id
_entity.type
_entity.pdbx_description
1 polymer ?
#
loop_
_entity_poly.entity_id
_entity_poly.type
_entity_poly.pdbx_seq_one_letter_code
_entity_poly.pdbx_strand_id
1 'polypeptide(L)'
;VEGRLVETEADCARREGRSFEPGAELAAPGSANASGGRKPEAALHYETGEQLLKRILETRRNQWKGKGKYKEPAAPDTTSLPELPEGWVWCVFEQVSSADKQALKAGPFGSALKKDVYVPSGYKIYGQEQVIRGDHSFGDYFIEEAKFRELENCAVKPGDLLISLVGTAGKVLVLPENARPGIINPRLIKLSLNP
;
A
#
# COMPACT_ATOMS: atom_id res chain seq x y z
N VAL A 1 1.65 9.37 19.87
CA VAL A 1 1.26 10.22 18.73
C VAL A 1 -0.07 9.67 18.25
N GLU A 2 -1.18 10.30 18.63
CA GLU A 2 -2.49 9.96 18.06
C GLU A 2 -2.45 10.24 16.55
N GLY A 3 -2.95 9.30 15.75
CA GLY A 3 -3.13 9.52 14.32
C GLY A 3 -4.17 10.61 14.13
N ARG A 4 -3.74 11.81 13.74
CA ARG A 4 -4.64 12.86 13.27
C ARG A 4 -4.92 12.62 11.79
N LEU A 5 -6.18 12.74 11.40
CA LEU A 5 -6.56 12.76 9.99
C LEU A 5 -5.87 13.96 9.31
N VAL A 6 -5.28 13.71 8.14
CA VAL A 6 -4.66 14.75 7.31
C VAL A 6 -5.74 15.51 6.54
N GLU A 7 -5.46 16.76 6.16
CA GLU A 7 -6.37 17.55 5.31
C GLU A 7 -6.72 16.78 4.03
N THR A 8 -7.99 16.87 3.62
CA THR A 8 -8.45 16.23 2.39
C THR A 8 -7.98 17.00 1.16
N GLU A 9 -7.93 16.34 0.00
CA GLU A 9 -7.70 17.07 -1.27
C GLU A 9 -8.83 18.07 -1.56
N ALA A 10 -10.05 17.84 -1.04
CA ALA A 10 -11.15 18.80 -1.11
C ALA A 10 -10.86 20.07 -0.28
N ASP A 11 -10.22 19.91 0.88
CA ASP A 11 -9.78 21.03 1.72
C ASP A 11 -8.62 21.78 1.06
N CYS A 12 -7.65 21.06 0.50
CA CYS A 12 -6.55 21.63 -0.29
C CYS A 12 -7.06 22.39 -1.52
N ALA A 13 -7.99 21.80 -2.28
CA ALA A 13 -8.56 22.41 -3.48
C ALA A 13 -9.36 23.69 -3.16
N ARG A 14 -10.17 23.68 -2.10
CA ARG A 14 -10.90 24.87 -1.62
C ARG A 14 -9.94 25.98 -1.19
N ARG A 15 -8.87 25.65 -0.46
CA ARG A 15 -7.82 26.60 -0.04
C ARG A 15 -7.08 27.20 -1.23
N GLU A 16 -6.89 26.43 -2.30
CA GLU A 16 -6.12 26.81 -3.48
C GLU A 16 -6.99 27.42 -4.60
N GLY A 17 -8.30 27.57 -4.39
CA GLY A 17 -9.23 28.07 -5.40
C GLY A 17 -9.34 27.16 -6.63
N ARG A 18 -8.99 25.87 -6.49
CA ARG A 18 -9.15 24.86 -7.52
C ARG A 18 -10.57 24.30 -7.49
N SER A 19 -11.12 24.01 -8.66
CA SER A 19 -12.41 23.30 -8.75
C SER A 19 -12.26 21.88 -8.21
N PHE A 20 -13.08 21.53 -7.21
CA PHE A 20 -13.26 20.19 -6.69
C PHE A 20 -14.65 19.72 -7.11
N GLU A 21 -14.72 18.67 -7.93
CA GLU A 21 -15.97 18.00 -8.29
C GLU A 21 -16.01 16.68 -7.52
N PRO A 22 -16.86 16.53 -6.49
CA PRO A 22 -17.09 15.23 -5.88
C PRO A 22 -17.67 14.31 -6.96
N GLY A 23 -17.06 13.14 -7.18
CA GLY A 23 -17.50 12.19 -8.21
C GLY A 23 -18.93 11.65 -8.07
N ALA A 24 -19.68 12.07 -7.04
CA ALA A 24 -21.12 11.82 -6.90
C ALA A 24 -21.97 12.62 -7.90
N GLU A 25 -21.55 13.83 -8.30
CA GLU A 25 -22.34 14.68 -9.21
C GLU A 25 -22.22 14.27 -10.69
N LEU A 26 -21.17 13.53 -11.07
CA LEU A 26 -20.99 13.00 -12.42
C LEU A 26 -21.92 11.82 -12.75
N ALA A 27 -22.64 11.27 -11.76
CA ALA A 27 -23.58 10.17 -11.94
C ALA A 27 -25.03 10.62 -12.26
N ALA A 28 -25.31 11.92 -12.29
CA ALA A 28 -26.64 12.44 -12.65
C ALA A 28 -26.77 12.58 -14.18
N PRO A 29 -27.69 11.86 -14.85
CA PRO A 29 -27.93 12.06 -16.26
C PRO A 29 -28.81 13.31 -16.46
N GLY A 30 -28.23 14.38 -16.98
CA GLY A 30 -28.97 15.38 -17.73
C GLY A 30 -28.84 16.83 -17.25
N SER A 31 -28.04 17.60 -17.98
CA SER A 31 -28.44 18.92 -18.52
C SER A 31 -27.37 19.39 -19.50
N ALA A 32 -27.46 18.91 -20.74
CA ALA A 32 -26.74 19.52 -21.84
C ALA A 32 -27.60 20.68 -22.39
N ASN A 33 -27.27 21.91 -21.99
CA ASN A 33 -27.52 23.07 -22.83
C ASN A 33 -26.18 23.73 -23.13
N ALA A 34 -25.75 23.57 -24.38
CA ALA A 34 -24.49 24.08 -24.89
C ALA A 34 -24.68 25.51 -25.43
N SER A 35 -23.82 26.43 -24.99
CA SER A 35 -23.36 27.52 -25.85
C SER A 35 -22.00 28.05 -25.38
N GLY A 36 -20.97 27.77 -26.19
CA GLY A 36 -19.80 28.63 -26.35
C GLY A 36 -18.66 28.49 -25.34
N GLY A 37 -17.51 28.04 -25.83
CA GLY A 37 -16.21 28.47 -25.29
C GLY A 37 -15.36 27.38 -24.62
N ARG A 38 -14.12 27.26 -25.12
CA ARG A 38 -12.96 26.56 -24.56
C ARG A 38 -13.07 25.02 -24.55
N LYS A 39 -12.18 24.35 -25.29
CA LYS A 39 -11.89 22.93 -25.03
C LYS A 39 -11.51 22.83 -23.55
N PRO A 40 -12.18 22.01 -22.73
CA PRO A 40 -11.77 21.86 -21.35
C PRO A 40 -10.36 21.26 -21.37
N GLU A 41 -9.42 22.01 -20.81
CA GLU A 41 -8.16 21.49 -20.29
C GLU A 41 -8.50 20.23 -19.50
N ALA A 42 -7.84 19.11 -19.78
CA ALA A 42 -8.22 17.80 -19.25
C ALA A 42 -8.40 17.92 -17.74
N ALA A 43 -9.67 17.94 -17.29
CA ALA A 43 -9.99 18.08 -15.89
C ALA A 43 -9.26 16.95 -15.16
N LEU A 44 -8.39 17.31 -14.22
CA LEU A 44 -7.78 16.36 -13.30
C LEU A 44 -8.93 15.55 -12.71
N HIS A 45 -9.08 14.32 -13.17
CA HIS A 45 -10.20 13.46 -12.80
C HIS A 45 -9.91 12.93 -11.40
N TYR A 46 -10.39 13.66 -10.39
CA TYR A 46 -10.32 13.20 -9.01
C TYR A 46 -11.37 12.12 -8.79
N GLU A 47 -10.95 11.00 -8.20
CA GLU A 47 -11.86 9.96 -7.72
C GLU A 47 -11.92 10.02 -6.18
N THR A 48 -13.10 9.77 -5.62
CA THR A 48 -13.29 9.63 -4.17
C THR A 48 -12.61 8.35 -3.67
N GLY A 49 -12.37 8.25 -2.37
CA GLY A 49 -11.86 7.03 -1.73
C GLY A 49 -12.73 5.81 -2.01
N GLU A 50 -14.06 5.96 -2.05
CA GLU A 50 -14.99 4.89 -2.41
C GLU A 50 -14.80 4.41 -3.85
N GLN A 51 -14.65 5.34 -4.79
CA GLN A 51 -14.41 5.04 -6.21
C GLN A 51 -13.05 4.37 -6.41
N LEU A 52 -11.99 4.89 -5.78
CA LEU A 52 -10.67 4.28 -5.78
C LEU A 52 -10.70 2.87 -5.18
N LEU A 53 -11.33 2.70 -4.02
CA LEU A 53 -11.44 1.40 -3.37
C LEU A 53 -12.18 0.40 -4.26
N LYS A 54 -13.28 0.81 -4.90
CA LYS A 54 -14.01 -0.02 -5.86
C LYS A 54 -13.11 -0.42 -7.04
N ARG A 55 -12.35 0.51 -7.62
CA ARG A 55 -11.40 0.24 -8.71
C ARG A 55 -10.31 -0.73 -8.28
N ILE A 56 -9.77 -0.59 -7.07
CA ILE A 56 -8.77 -1.50 -6.50
C ILE A 56 -9.35 -2.91 -6.35
N LEU A 57 -10.56 -3.05 -5.81
CA LEU A 57 -11.22 -4.35 -5.61
C LEU A 57 -11.53 -5.04 -6.95
N GLU A 58 -12.03 -4.29 -7.94
CA GLU A 58 -12.25 -4.79 -9.30
C GLU A 58 -10.93 -5.26 -9.94
N THR A 59 -9.89 -4.45 -9.82
CA THR A 59 -8.56 -4.79 -10.34
C THR A 59 -8.02 -6.07 -9.69
N ARG A 60 -8.16 -6.22 -8.37
CA ARG A 60 -7.74 -7.44 -7.67
C ARG A 60 -8.51 -8.67 -8.13
N ARG A 61 -9.83 -8.56 -8.25
CA ARG A 61 -10.67 -9.64 -8.76
C ARG A 61 -10.23 -10.08 -10.15
N ASN A 62 -9.93 -9.13 -11.04
CA ASN A 62 -9.50 -9.39 -12.42
C ASN A 62 -8.08 -9.97 -12.49
N GLN A 63 -7.19 -9.57 -11.58
CA GLN A 63 -5.80 -10.06 -11.52
C GLN A 63 -5.63 -11.33 -10.70
N TRP A 64 -6.70 -11.89 -10.13
CA TRP A 64 -6.64 -13.11 -9.32
C TRP A 64 -6.15 -14.30 -10.13
N LYS A 65 -5.01 -14.87 -9.71
CA LYS A 65 -4.40 -16.07 -10.33
C LYS A 65 -4.34 -17.26 -9.37
N GLY A 66 -5.00 -17.17 -8.21
CA GLY A 66 -4.98 -18.23 -7.21
C GLY A 66 -5.88 -19.41 -7.57
N LYS A 67 -5.66 -20.54 -6.89
CA LYS A 67 -6.52 -21.72 -7.02
C LYS A 67 -7.89 -21.46 -6.37
N GLY A 68 -8.97 -21.76 -7.09
CA GLY A 68 -10.34 -21.65 -6.58
C GLY A 68 -11.04 -20.32 -6.88
N LYS A 69 -12.25 -20.16 -6.35
CA LYS A 69 -13.06 -18.95 -6.52
C LYS A 69 -12.44 -17.79 -5.73
N TYR A 70 -12.40 -16.60 -6.34
CA TYR A 70 -12.01 -15.38 -5.66
C TYR A 70 -12.97 -15.06 -4.51
N LYS A 71 -12.42 -14.65 -3.37
CA LYS A 71 -13.19 -14.20 -2.20
C LYS A 71 -12.84 -12.75 -1.94
N GLU A 72 -13.86 -11.91 -1.87
CA GLU A 72 -13.68 -10.50 -1.53
C GLU A 72 -13.18 -10.35 -0.09
N PRO A 73 -12.22 -9.44 0.17
CA PRO A 73 -11.83 -9.07 1.52
C PRO A 73 -13.03 -8.49 2.28
N ALA A 74 -13.09 -8.75 3.59
CA ALA A 74 -14.14 -8.20 4.44
C ALA A 74 -14.01 -6.68 4.54
N ALA A 75 -15.14 -5.98 4.59
CA ALA A 75 -15.18 -4.57 4.95
C ALA A 75 -14.77 -4.38 6.42
N PRO A 76 -14.19 -3.24 6.79
CA PRO A 76 -13.92 -2.93 8.19
C PRO A 76 -15.22 -2.82 8.99
N ASP A 77 -15.16 -3.18 10.27
CA ASP A 77 -16.22 -2.82 11.22
C ASP A 77 -16.06 -1.34 11.59
N THR A 78 -17.05 -0.53 11.22
CA THR A 78 -17.06 0.93 11.43
C THR A 78 -17.92 1.35 12.61
N THR A 79 -18.53 0.42 13.35
CA THR A 79 -19.53 0.71 14.40
C THR A 79 -19.01 1.64 15.51
N SER A 80 -17.70 1.57 15.81
CA SER A 80 -17.05 2.37 16.85
C SER A 80 -16.00 3.36 16.28
N LEU A 81 -16.03 3.65 14.97
CA LEU A 81 -15.07 4.54 14.33
C LEU A 81 -15.63 5.95 14.18
N PRO A 82 -14.77 7.00 14.18
CA PRO A 82 -15.22 8.36 13.95
C PRO A 82 -15.73 8.56 12.52
N GLU A 83 -16.52 9.61 12.33
CA GLU A 83 -16.92 10.07 10.99
C GLU A 83 -15.68 10.46 10.18
N LEU A 84 -15.70 10.09 8.90
CA LEU A 84 -14.63 10.39 7.98
C LEU A 84 -14.86 11.75 7.29
N PRO A 85 -13.77 12.44 6.92
CA PRO A 85 -13.86 13.61 6.06
C PRO A 85 -14.47 13.26 4.70
N GLU A 86 -14.97 14.28 4.00
CA GLU A 86 -15.55 14.13 2.68
C GLU A 86 -14.57 13.48 1.70
N GLY A 87 -15.06 12.50 0.94
CA GLY A 87 -14.28 11.76 -0.05
C GLY A 87 -13.39 10.65 0.54
N TRP A 88 -13.33 10.45 1.85
CA TRP A 88 -12.61 9.32 2.46
C TRP A 88 -13.50 8.11 2.65
N VAL A 89 -12.90 6.92 2.64
CA VAL A 89 -13.58 5.66 2.95
C VAL A 89 -12.74 4.83 3.91
N TRP A 90 -13.40 4.16 4.86
CA TRP A 90 -12.73 3.17 5.69
C TRP A 90 -12.40 1.93 4.85
N CYS A 91 -11.17 1.45 4.96
CA CYS A 91 -10.76 0.19 4.37
C CYS A 91 -9.80 -0.57 5.29
N VAL A 92 -9.62 -1.87 5.02
CA VAL A 92 -8.58 -2.69 5.64
C VAL A 92 -7.40 -2.88 4.68
N PHE A 93 -6.20 -3.15 5.21
CA PHE A 93 -5.01 -3.43 4.38
C PHE A 93 -5.23 -4.57 3.39
N GLU A 94 -6.06 -5.55 3.74
CA GLU A 94 -6.43 -6.64 2.83
C GLU A 94 -7.24 -6.15 1.63
N GLN A 95 -7.94 -5.02 1.67
CA GLN A 95 -8.64 -4.48 0.50
C GLN A 95 -7.67 -3.75 -0.45
N VAL A 96 -6.66 -3.04 0.08
CA VAL A 96 -5.74 -2.19 -0.70
C VAL A 96 -4.43 -2.84 -1.14
N SER A 97 -4.12 -4.04 -0.64
CA SER A 97 -3.00 -4.85 -1.12
C SER A 97 -3.14 -5.28 -2.60
N SER A 98 -2.11 -5.88 -3.19
CA SER A 98 -2.22 -6.56 -4.49
C SER A 98 -2.89 -7.94 -4.35
N ALA A 99 -3.46 -8.49 -5.43
CA ALA A 99 -4.10 -9.82 -5.40
C ALA A 99 -3.16 -11.00 -5.10
N ASP A 100 -1.86 -10.74 -4.97
CA ASP A 100 -0.85 -11.71 -4.56
C ASP A 100 -1.10 -12.19 -3.12
N LYS A 101 -1.00 -13.51 -2.89
CA LYS A 101 -1.14 -14.11 -1.56
C LYS A 101 -0.03 -13.67 -0.61
N GLN A 102 1.11 -13.28 -1.15
CA GLN A 102 2.26 -12.78 -0.42
C GLN A 102 2.25 -11.25 -0.29
N ALA A 103 1.20 -10.55 -0.75
CA ALA A 103 1.14 -9.09 -0.71
C ALA A 103 1.19 -8.53 0.71
N LEU A 104 0.48 -9.15 1.65
CA LEU A 104 0.49 -8.77 3.07
C LEU A 104 1.09 -9.92 3.88
N LYS A 105 2.35 -9.76 4.32
CA LYS A 105 3.11 -10.87 4.93
C LYS A 105 4.00 -10.37 6.05
N ALA A 106 3.89 -11.01 7.22
CA ALA A 106 4.88 -10.86 8.29
C ALA A 106 6.13 -11.67 7.96
N GLY A 107 7.29 -11.21 8.43
CA GLY A 107 8.56 -11.90 8.18
C GLY A 107 8.58 -13.34 8.72
N PRO A 108 9.55 -14.14 8.25
CA PRO A 108 9.62 -15.56 8.60
C PRO A 108 9.88 -15.72 10.10
N PHE A 109 9.43 -16.84 10.68
CA PHE A 109 9.57 -17.08 12.12
C PHE A 109 11.03 -16.97 12.57
N GLY A 110 11.28 -16.47 13.79
CA GLY A 110 12.62 -16.10 14.28
C GLY A 110 13.69 -17.19 14.26
N SER A 111 13.31 -18.47 14.14
CA SER A 111 14.24 -19.59 13.98
C SER A 111 14.79 -19.75 12.56
N ALA A 112 14.17 -19.13 11.55
CA ALA A 112 14.53 -19.26 10.14
C ALA A 112 15.72 -18.39 9.72
N LEU A 113 16.01 -17.30 10.47
CA LEU A 113 17.09 -16.35 10.20
C LEU A 113 18.04 -16.26 11.38
N LYS A 114 18.89 -17.28 11.52
CA LYS A 114 20.00 -17.30 12.48
C LYS A 114 21.25 -16.63 11.88
N LYS A 115 22.20 -16.21 12.72
CA LYS A 115 23.41 -15.51 12.25
C LYS A 115 24.39 -16.39 11.47
N ASP A 116 24.28 -17.70 11.60
CA ASP A 116 25.09 -18.71 10.90
C ASP A 116 24.80 -18.79 9.39
N VAL A 117 23.59 -18.41 8.96
CA VAL A 117 23.23 -18.37 7.53
C VAL A 117 23.58 -17.03 6.85
N TYR A 118 24.23 -16.11 7.57
CA TYR A 118 24.55 -14.79 7.03
C TYR A 118 25.82 -14.87 6.21
N VAL A 119 25.77 -14.29 5.02
CA VAL A 119 26.89 -14.25 4.07
C VAL A 119 27.32 -12.81 3.82
N PRO A 120 28.57 -12.56 3.36
CA PRO A 120 29.06 -11.21 3.09
C PRO A 120 28.31 -10.49 1.95
N SER A 121 27.75 -11.24 1.00
CA SER A 121 27.03 -10.70 -0.15
C SER A 121 25.98 -11.68 -0.66
N GLY A 122 24.83 -11.17 -1.11
CA GLY A 122 23.74 -11.98 -1.65
C GLY A 122 22.42 -11.21 -1.58
N TYR A 123 21.34 -11.92 -1.24
CA TYR A 123 20.01 -11.35 -1.05
C TYR A 123 19.91 -10.64 0.28
N LYS A 124 19.41 -9.40 0.28
CA LYS A 124 19.39 -8.57 1.50
C LYS A 124 18.33 -9.05 2.48
N ILE A 125 18.63 -8.96 3.77
CA ILE A 125 17.64 -9.07 4.84
C ILE A 125 17.26 -7.65 5.28
N TYR A 126 16.01 -7.27 5.04
CA TYR A 126 15.44 -6.02 5.51
C TYR A 126 14.94 -6.17 6.93
N GLY A 127 15.50 -5.40 7.85
CA GLY A 127 15.13 -5.38 9.26
C GLY A 127 14.60 -4.03 9.72
N GLN A 128 14.42 -3.93 11.03
CA GLN A 128 13.89 -2.73 11.65
C GLN A 128 14.81 -1.50 11.47
N GLU A 129 16.13 -1.70 11.37
CA GLU A 129 17.08 -0.59 11.27
C GLU A 129 16.90 0.22 9.99
N GLN A 130 16.67 -0.44 8.86
CA GLN A 130 16.40 0.22 7.57
C GLN A 130 15.12 1.06 7.67
N VAL A 131 14.06 0.49 8.27
CA VAL A 131 12.78 1.17 8.44
C VAL A 131 12.85 2.36 9.40
N ILE A 132 13.56 2.20 10.53
CA ILE A 132 13.72 3.28 11.52
C ILE A 132 14.47 4.47 10.92
N ARG A 133 15.51 4.18 10.13
CA ARG A 133 16.39 5.19 9.49
C ARG A 133 15.77 5.80 8.24
N GLY A 134 14.78 5.15 7.63
CA GLY A 134 14.29 5.53 6.31
C GLY A 134 15.29 5.26 5.20
N ASP A 135 16.20 4.30 5.40
CA ASP A 135 17.30 3.99 4.49
C ASP A 135 17.31 2.49 4.18
N HIS A 136 16.83 2.15 2.98
CA HIS A 136 16.77 0.78 2.50
C HIS A 136 18.16 0.14 2.29
N SER A 137 19.22 0.96 2.15
CA SER A 137 20.56 0.49 1.86
C SER A 137 21.34 0.11 3.11
N PHE A 138 20.99 0.68 4.27
CA PHE A 138 21.67 0.49 5.56
C PHE A 138 21.88 -0.99 5.92
N GLY A 139 23.02 -1.32 6.53
CA GLY A 139 23.34 -2.65 7.09
C GLY A 139 23.71 -3.72 6.06
N ASP A 140 24.57 -4.65 6.48
CA ASP A 140 25.18 -5.66 5.60
C ASP A 140 24.71 -7.09 5.92
N TYR A 141 23.39 -7.24 6.05
CA TYR A 141 22.78 -8.55 6.32
C TYR A 141 22.32 -9.18 5.02
N PHE A 142 22.97 -10.28 4.64
CA PHE A 142 22.66 -11.02 3.41
C PHE A 142 22.52 -12.52 3.66
N ILE A 143 21.76 -13.18 2.80
CA ILE A 143 21.64 -14.63 2.70
C ILE A 143 21.97 -15.08 1.28
N GLU A 144 22.38 -16.34 1.16
CA GLU A 144 22.60 -16.98 -0.13
C GLU A 144 21.28 -17.26 -0.88
N GLU A 145 21.40 -17.51 -2.18
CA GLU A 145 20.28 -17.86 -3.08
C GLU A 145 19.44 -19.02 -2.53
N ALA A 146 20.08 -20.08 -2.03
CA ALA A 146 19.36 -21.27 -1.55
C ALA A 146 18.41 -20.92 -0.39
N LYS A 147 18.90 -20.14 0.58
CA LYS A 147 18.08 -19.67 1.71
C LYS A 147 17.03 -18.64 1.29
N PHE A 148 17.35 -17.80 0.32
CA PHE A 148 16.39 -16.86 -0.26
C PHE A 148 15.20 -17.60 -0.89
N ARG A 149 15.46 -18.64 -1.69
CA ARG A 149 14.42 -19.48 -2.31
C ARG A 149 13.54 -20.19 -1.28
N GLU A 150 14.13 -20.68 -0.19
CA GLU A 150 13.37 -21.27 0.92
C GLU A 150 12.38 -20.26 1.55
N LEU A 151 12.77 -18.98 1.59
CA LEU A 151 12.02 -17.89 2.21
C LEU A 151 11.41 -16.91 1.20
N GLU A 152 11.24 -17.33 -0.06
CA GLU A 152 10.78 -16.48 -1.16
C GLU A 152 9.39 -15.89 -0.90
N ASN A 153 8.60 -16.56 -0.06
CA ASN A 153 7.29 -16.07 0.36
C ASN A 153 7.35 -14.77 1.18
N CYS A 154 8.52 -14.41 1.71
CA CYS A 154 8.81 -13.17 2.42
C CYS A 154 9.63 -12.20 1.58
N ALA A 155 9.81 -12.48 0.28
CA ALA A 155 10.55 -11.62 -0.62
C ALA A 155 9.84 -10.27 -0.82
N VAL A 156 10.66 -9.24 -1.00
CA VAL A 156 10.22 -7.87 -1.25
C VAL A 156 10.51 -7.46 -2.68
N LYS A 157 9.77 -6.47 -3.17
CA LYS A 157 9.98 -5.81 -4.46
C LYS A 157 9.91 -4.29 -4.31
N PRO A 158 10.43 -3.52 -5.29
CA PRO A 158 10.17 -2.09 -5.36
C PRO A 158 8.68 -1.75 -5.21
N GLY A 159 8.40 -0.65 -4.50
CA GLY A 159 7.06 -0.20 -4.16
C GLY A 159 6.44 -0.90 -2.93
N ASP A 160 7.04 -1.96 -2.39
CA ASP A 160 6.55 -2.57 -1.16
C ASP A 160 6.75 -1.63 0.05
N LEU A 161 5.76 -1.62 0.94
CA LEU A 161 5.81 -0.94 2.23
C LEU A 161 6.30 -1.91 3.30
N LEU A 162 7.38 -1.52 3.99
CA LEU A 162 7.92 -2.24 5.14
C LEU A 162 7.51 -1.55 6.42
N ILE A 163 6.73 -2.23 7.25
CA ILE A 163 6.13 -1.70 8.47
C ILE A 163 6.75 -2.40 9.68
N SER A 164 7.33 -1.65 10.61
CA SER A 164 7.93 -2.25 11.81
C SER A 164 6.87 -2.64 12.85
N LEU A 165 7.03 -3.84 13.43
CA LEU A 165 6.13 -4.41 14.43
C LEU A 165 6.56 -4.18 15.89
N VAL A 166 7.87 -4.17 16.15
CA VAL A 166 8.42 -4.19 17.52
C VAL A 166 9.20 -2.92 17.79
N GLY A 167 9.19 -2.38 19.01
CA GLY A 167 9.98 -1.21 19.43
C GLY A 167 9.44 0.13 18.91
N THR A 168 9.55 0.36 17.59
CA THR A 168 9.05 1.58 16.91
C THR A 168 7.84 1.23 16.05
N ALA A 169 6.82 0.60 16.63
CA ALA A 169 5.68 0.10 15.88
C ALA A 169 5.07 1.21 15.00
N GLY A 170 4.79 0.88 13.73
CA GLY A 170 4.12 1.78 12.79
C GLY A 170 5.03 2.70 11.96
N LYS A 171 6.37 2.66 12.12
CA LYS A 171 7.25 3.27 11.11
C LYS A 171 7.16 2.50 9.79
N VAL A 172 7.17 3.24 8.69
CA VAL A 172 7.03 2.72 7.32
C VAL A 172 8.22 3.15 6.47
N LEU A 173 8.73 2.22 5.66
CA LEU A 173 9.68 2.48 4.59
C LEU A 173 9.10 1.96 3.28
N VAL A 174 9.03 2.82 2.26
CA VAL A 174 8.69 2.42 0.89
C VAL A 174 9.98 2.01 0.19
N LEU A 175 10.02 0.81 -0.39
CA LEU A 175 11.20 0.37 -1.13
C LEU A 175 11.29 1.07 -2.49
N PRO A 176 12.42 1.74 -2.80
CA PRO A 176 12.61 2.37 -4.10
C PRO A 176 12.94 1.36 -5.21
N GLU A 177 12.91 1.81 -6.46
CA GLU A 177 13.24 1.01 -7.66
C GLU A 177 14.66 0.40 -7.63
N ASN A 178 15.61 1.08 -6.97
CA ASN A 178 16.98 0.60 -6.81
C ASN A 178 17.18 -0.29 -5.56
N ALA A 179 16.11 -0.70 -4.87
CA ALA A 179 16.21 -1.60 -3.73
C ALA A 179 16.78 -2.96 -4.15
N ARG A 180 17.71 -3.50 -3.34
CA ARG A 180 18.27 -4.83 -3.60
C ARG A 180 17.20 -5.91 -3.40
N PRO A 181 17.18 -6.98 -4.22
CA PRO A 181 16.37 -8.15 -3.95
C PRO A 181 16.68 -8.73 -2.57
N GLY A 182 15.63 -9.17 -1.88
CA GLY A 182 15.77 -9.60 -0.49
C GLY A 182 14.47 -10.03 0.14
N ILE A 183 14.53 -10.31 1.44
CA ILE A 183 13.40 -10.70 2.27
C ILE A 183 13.27 -9.80 3.49
N ILE A 184 12.09 -9.73 4.08
CA ILE A 184 11.90 -9.09 5.38
C ILE A 184 12.30 -9.99 6.56
N ASN A 185 12.72 -9.37 7.66
CA ASN A 185 12.93 -9.99 8.97
C ASN A 185 11.58 -10.17 9.71
N PRO A 186 11.46 -11.16 10.63
CA PRO A 186 10.28 -11.36 11.51
C PRO A 186 9.73 -10.11 12.22
N ARG A 187 10.56 -9.08 12.43
CA ARG A 187 10.13 -7.82 13.09
C ARG A 187 9.39 -6.85 12.16
N LEU A 188 9.17 -7.21 10.90
CA LEU A 188 8.48 -6.39 9.90
C LEU A 188 7.25 -7.09 9.34
N ILE A 189 6.30 -6.28 8.86
CA ILE A 189 5.28 -6.67 7.89
C ILE A 189 5.59 -6.00 6.56
N LYS A 190 5.46 -6.76 5.48
CA LYS A 190 5.46 -6.29 4.11
C LYS A 190 4.02 -6.08 3.64
N LEU A 191 3.77 -4.97 2.95
CA LEU A 191 2.54 -4.67 2.24
C LEU A 191 2.87 -4.25 0.80
N SER A 192 2.49 -5.08 -0.18
CA SER A 192 2.48 -4.75 -1.60
C SER A 192 1.11 -4.17 -1.97
N LEU A 193 1.07 -2.93 -2.44
CA LEU A 193 -0.18 -2.27 -2.87
C LEU A 193 -0.58 -2.70 -4.29
N ASN A 194 -1.87 -2.53 -4.61
CA ASN A 194 -2.34 -2.61 -5.99
C ASN A 194 -2.09 -1.24 -6.67
N PRO A 195 -1.32 -1.17 -7.77
CA PRO A 195 -1.14 0.07 -8.53
C PRO A 195 -2.43 0.52 -9.24
#